data_AF-A0A5S4TBK5-F1
#
_entry.id   AF-A0A5S4TBK5-F1
#
_cell.length_a   1.000
_cell.length_b   1.000
_cell.length_c   1.000
_cell.angle_alpha   90.00
_cell.angle_beta   90.00
_cell.angle_gamma   90.00
#
_symmetry.space_group_name_H-M   'P 1'
#
loop_
_entity.id
_entity.type
_entity.pdbx_description
1 polymer ?
#
loop_
_entity_poly.entity_id
_entity_poly.type
_entity_poly.pdbx_seq_one_letter_code
_entity_poly.pdbx_strand_id
1 'polypeptide(L)'
;HTFGLGAMGLHSYLAQHHIEYGSPESVEFTDIYFMLMNYWTLVESNNIARERQTTFVGFDKSKYADGTYFDKYVTGQFVPKSDLVKDLFKDHFIPQASDWEALRDAVQKDGLYHQNRLAVAPNGSISYINDCSASIHPITQRIEERQEKKIGKIYYPANGLSTDTIPYYTSAYDMDMRKVIDVYAAATEHVDQG
;
A
#
# COMPACT_ATOMS: atom_id res chain seq x y z
N HIS A 1 10.51 -7.82 17.13
CA HIS A 1 9.05 -8.06 17.07
C HIS A 1 8.58 -7.67 15.67
N THR A 2 8.60 -8.57 14.70
CA THR A 2 8.37 -8.19 13.30
C THR A 2 6.96 -8.61 12.88
N PHE A 3 6.32 -7.79 12.04
CA PHE A 3 5.06 -8.13 11.39
C PHE A 3 5.07 -7.67 9.93
N GLY A 4 4.08 -8.12 9.16
CA GLY A 4 3.91 -7.78 7.75
C GLY A 4 2.48 -7.33 7.49
N LEU A 5 2.23 -6.03 7.57
CA LEU A 5 0.99 -5.42 7.12
C LEU A 5 1.07 -5.18 5.61
N GLY A 6 0.11 -5.72 4.88
CA GLY A 6 -0.03 -5.52 3.44
C GLY A 6 -1.29 -4.77 3.08
N ALA A 7 -1.53 -4.63 1.78
CA ALA A 7 -2.76 -4.08 1.21
C ALA A 7 -3.31 -5.05 0.16
N MET A 8 -4.63 -5.01 -0.04
CA MET A 8 -5.32 -5.72 -1.11
C MET A 8 -6.44 -4.86 -1.68
N GLY A 9 -6.96 -5.22 -2.85
CA GLY A 9 -8.08 -4.51 -3.47
C GLY A 9 -7.68 -3.33 -4.36
N LEU A 10 -6.39 -3.15 -4.69
CA LEU A 10 -5.94 -1.96 -5.41
C LEU A 10 -6.64 -1.80 -6.76
N HIS A 11 -6.65 -2.84 -7.60
CA HIS A 11 -7.29 -2.73 -8.91
C HIS A 11 -8.80 -2.49 -8.80
N SER A 12 -9.46 -3.14 -7.83
CA SER A 12 -10.87 -2.88 -7.58
C SER A 12 -11.17 -1.45 -7.18
N TYR A 13 -10.33 -0.87 -6.32
CA TYR A 13 -10.45 0.52 -5.91
C TYR A 13 -10.25 1.47 -7.10
N LEU A 14 -9.16 1.29 -7.84
CA LEU A 14 -8.85 2.14 -9.01
C LEU A 14 -9.99 2.12 -10.04
N ALA A 15 -10.51 0.94 -10.37
CA ALA A 15 -11.59 0.81 -11.35
C ALA A 15 -12.90 1.47 -10.93
N GLN A 16 -13.26 1.41 -9.64
CA GLN A 16 -14.44 2.08 -9.09
C GLN A 16 -14.31 3.61 -9.03
N HIS A 17 -13.07 4.12 -9.06
CA HIS A 17 -12.75 5.53 -9.16
C HIS A 17 -12.38 5.96 -10.59
N HIS A 18 -12.67 5.13 -11.60
CA HIS A 18 -12.39 5.39 -13.01
C HIS A 18 -10.91 5.70 -13.30
N ILE A 19 -10.01 5.02 -12.59
CA ILE A 19 -8.56 5.12 -12.78
C ILE A 19 -8.09 3.84 -13.47
N GLU A 20 -7.43 4.01 -14.62
CA GLU A 20 -6.82 2.88 -15.32
C GLU A 20 -5.60 2.39 -14.52
N TYR A 21 -5.51 1.08 -14.27
CA TYR A 21 -4.35 0.51 -13.63
C TYR A 21 -3.08 0.77 -14.45
N GLY A 22 -2.05 1.32 -13.81
CA GLY A 22 -0.79 1.70 -14.45
C GLY A 22 -0.80 3.06 -15.16
N SER A 23 -1.90 3.82 -15.07
CA SER A 23 -1.90 5.25 -15.40
C SER A 23 -1.01 6.04 -14.43
N PRO A 24 -0.53 7.24 -14.82
CA PRO A 24 0.19 8.14 -13.91
C PRO A 24 -0.55 8.37 -12.59
N GLU A 25 -1.87 8.53 -12.63
CA GLU A 25 -2.73 8.74 -11.47
C GLU A 25 -2.78 7.50 -10.56
N SER A 26 -2.79 6.29 -11.13
CA SER A 26 -2.75 5.07 -10.32
C SER A 26 -1.40 4.87 -9.61
N VAL A 27 -0.30 5.24 -10.27
CA VAL A 27 1.06 5.15 -9.70
C VAL A 27 1.20 6.18 -8.59
N GLU A 28 0.72 7.40 -8.82
CA GLU A 28 0.69 8.48 -7.84
C GLU A 28 -0.18 8.12 -6.63
N PHE A 29 -1.39 7.60 -6.84
CA PHE A 29 -2.23 7.10 -5.76
C PHE A 29 -1.51 6.03 -4.92
N THR A 30 -0.85 5.08 -5.60
CA THR A 30 -0.13 3.99 -4.92
C THR A 30 1.02 4.52 -4.07
N ASP A 31 1.82 5.44 -4.60
CA ASP A 31 2.92 6.11 -3.89
C ASP A 31 2.42 6.78 -2.60
N ILE A 32 1.39 7.63 -2.70
CA ILE A 32 0.83 8.35 -1.55
C ILE A 32 0.20 7.38 -0.53
N TYR A 33 -0.57 6.40 -0.99
CA TYR A 33 -1.21 5.43 -0.11
C TYR A 33 -0.18 4.64 0.73
N PHE A 34 0.87 4.11 0.09
CA PHE A 34 1.89 3.35 0.79
C PHE A 34 2.82 4.24 1.64
N MET A 35 3.06 5.48 1.24
CA MET A 35 3.73 6.48 2.08
C MET A 35 2.96 6.70 3.39
N LEU A 36 1.63 6.85 3.31
CA LEU A 36 0.78 7.01 4.50
C LEU A 36 0.81 5.77 5.40
N MET A 37 0.73 4.56 4.82
CA MET A 37 0.87 3.32 5.59
C MET A 37 2.22 3.26 6.30
N ASN A 38 3.32 3.63 5.63
CA ASN A 38 4.63 3.65 6.25
C ASN A 38 4.73 4.66 7.39
N TYR A 39 4.24 5.89 7.17
CA TYR A 39 4.21 6.93 8.19
C TYR A 39 3.49 6.47 9.45
N TRP A 40 2.24 6.01 9.31
CA TRP A 40 1.42 5.64 10.46
C TRP A 40 1.93 4.38 11.19
N THR A 41 2.49 3.42 10.46
CA THR A 41 3.12 2.25 11.12
C THR A 41 4.42 2.60 11.84
N LEU A 42 5.19 3.60 11.39
CA LEU A 42 6.33 4.14 12.14
C LEU A 42 5.86 4.82 13.43
N VAL A 43 4.86 5.71 13.32
CA VAL A 43 4.26 6.41 14.47
C VAL A 43 3.83 5.40 15.52
N GLU A 44 3.09 4.37 15.14
CA GLU A 44 2.57 3.40 16.10
C GLU A 44 3.68 2.51 16.67
N SER A 45 4.65 2.10 15.86
CA SER A 45 5.81 1.35 16.34
C SER A 45 6.66 2.15 17.34
N ASN A 46 6.76 3.48 17.17
CA ASN A 46 7.39 4.41 18.10
C ASN A 46 6.58 4.57 19.39
N ASN A 47 5.25 4.73 19.28
CA ASN A 47 4.36 4.79 20.44
C ASN A 47 4.50 3.56 21.33
N ILE A 48 4.52 2.36 20.72
CA ILE A 48 4.69 1.10 21.45
C ILE A 48 6.08 1.01 22.08
N ALA A 49 7.13 1.49 21.40
CA ALA A 49 8.48 1.53 21.96
C ALA A 49 8.56 2.42 23.20
N ARG A 50 7.93 3.60 23.13
CA ARG A 50 7.80 4.54 24.24
C ARG A 50 7.00 3.97 25.39
N GLU A 51 5.84 3.35 25.14
CA GLU A 51 5.00 2.77 26.19
C GLU A 51 5.71 1.61 26.90
N ARG A 52 6.34 0.72 26.13
CA ARG A 52 6.97 -0.50 26.66
C ARG A 52 8.42 -0.30 27.08
N GLN A 53 9.00 0.88 26.83
CA GLN A 53 10.40 1.21 27.08
C GLN A 53 11.36 0.17 26.49
N THR A 54 11.05 -0.31 25.28
CA THR A 54 11.81 -1.36 24.62
C THR A 54 11.77 -1.22 23.11
N THR A 55 12.89 -1.56 22.47
CA THR A 55 13.06 -1.48 21.02
C THR A 55 13.36 -2.86 20.44
N PHE A 56 13.33 -2.97 19.11
CA PHE A 56 13.82 -4.20 18.48
C PHE A 56 15.34 -4.36 18.68
N VAL A 57 15.80 -5.60 18.71
CA VAL A 57 17.23 -5.94 18.89
C VAL A 57 18.05 -5.35 17.75
N GLY A 58 19.06 -4.53 18.08
CA GLY A 58 19.94 -3.88 17.12
C GLY A 58 19.41 -2.54 16.57
N PHE A 59 18.40 -1.94 17.21
CA PHE A 59 17.90 -0.60 16.86
C PHE A 59 19.03 0.44 16.76
N ASP A 60 19.97 0.43 17.71
CA ASP A 60 21.13 1.32 17.80
C ASP A 60 22.03 1.31 16.55
N LYS A 61 22.00 0.24 15.76
CA LYS A 61 22.79 0.05 14.53
C LYS A 61 21.98 0.27 13.26
N SER A 62 20.71 0.67 13.40
CA SER A 62 19.78 0.81 12.28
C SER A 62 19.77 2.23 11.72
N LYS A 63 19.36 2.36 10.44
CA LYS A 63 19.10 3.66 9.81
C LYS A 63 17.99 4.47 10.47
N TYR A 64 17.17 3.82 11.29
CA TYR A 64 16.17 4.52 12.10
C TYR A 64 16.82 5.27 13.26
N ALA A 65 17.85 4.69 13.89
CA ALA A 65 18.55 5.32 15.01
C ALA A 65 19.46 6.45 14.55
N ASP A 66 20.17 6.29 13.43
CA ASP A 66 20.99 7.38 12.87
C ASP A 66 20.17 8.47 12.14
N GLY A 67 18.88 8.21 11.91
CA GLY A 67 17.93 9.15 11.31
C GLY A 67 17.94 9.18 9.78
N THR A 68 18.93 8.55 9.13
CA THR A 68 19.11 8.60 7.66
C THR A 68 17.98 7.91 6.88
N TYR A 69 17.21 7.02 7.53
CA TYR A 69 16.00 6.45 6.95
C TYR A 69 14.99 7.53 6.55
N PHE A 70 14.92 8.63 7.31
CA PHE A 70 13.91 9.67 7.16
C PHE A 70 14.29 10.75 6.14
N ASP A 71 15.56 10.84 5.73
CA ASP A 71 16.05 11.89 4.81
C ASP A 71 15.24 11.96 3.52
N LYS A 72 14.92 10.78 2.96
CA LYS A 72 14.05 10.62 1.79
C LYS A 72 12.71 11.32 2.00
N TYR A 73 12.09 11.17 3.17
CA TYR A 73 10.74 11.65 3.44
C TYR A 73 10.70 13.13 3.84
N VAL A 74 11.75 13.59 4.53
CA VAL A 74 11.91 15.01 4.88
C VAL A 74 12.18 15.84 3.63
N THR A 75 13.02 15.34 2.71
CA THR A 75 13.39 16.08 1.48
C THR A 75 12.48 15.77 0.30
N GLY A 76 11.78 14.63 0.34
CA GLY A 76 10.90 14.18 -0.73
C GLY A 76 9.58 14.94 -0.76
N GLN A 77 9.03 15.08 -1.96
CA GLN A 77 7.70 15.66 -2.18
C GLN A 77 6.69 14.53 -2.43
N PHE A 78 6.34 13.80 -1.37
CA PHE A 78 5.29 12.77 -1.39
C PHE A 78 3.93 13.41 -1.14
N VAL A 79 3.49 14.24 -2.09
CA VAL A 79 2.19 14.93 -2.05
C VAL A 79 1.43 14.71 -3.35
N PRO A 80 0.09 14.61 -3.31
CA PRO A 80 -0.72 14.52 -4.51
C PRO A 80 -0.49 15.70 -5.46
N LYS A 81 -0.20 15.40 -6.72
CA LYS A 81 0.06 16.30 -7.84
C LYS A 81 -1.16 16.42 -8.74
N SER A 82 -1.80 15.32 -9.13
CA SER A 82 -2.99 15.34 -9.98
C SER A 82 -4.22 15.77 -9.18
N ASP A 83 -5.15 16.47 -9.85
CA ASP A 83 -6.36 16.95 -9.18
C ASP A 83 -7.29 15.80 -8.76
N LEU A 84 -7.26 14.70 -9.51
CA LEU A 84 -7.98 13.48 -9.16
C LEU A 84 -7.46 12.89 -7.84
N VAL A 85 -6.15 12.68 -7.72
CA VAL A 85 -5.55 12.10 -6.50
C VAL A 85 -5.67 13.06 -5.32
N LYS A 86 -5.57 14.38 -5.54
CA LYS A 86 -5.88 15.38 -4.50
C LYS A 86 -7.29 15.22 -3.96
N ASP A 87 -8.29 15.04 -4.83
CA ASP A 87 -9.68 14.87 -4.40
C ASP A 87 -9.87 13.57 -3.59
N LEU A 88 -9.22 12.47 -4.01
CA LEU A 88 -9.26 11.20 -3.27
C LEU A 88 -8.70 11.31 -1.85
N PHE A 89 -7.68 12.14 -1.64
CA PHE A 89 -7.03 12.31 -0.33
C PHE A 89 -7.43 13.61 0.41
N LYS A 90 -8.40 14.39 -0.07
CA LYS A 90 -8.71 15.72 0.48
C LYS A 90 -9.05 15.75 1.97
N ASP A 91 -9.69 14.68 2.46
CA ASP A 91 -10.14 14.54 3.85
C ASP A 91 -9.14 13.71 4.69
N HIS A 92 -7.97 13.41 4.14
CA HIS A 92 -6.94 12.62 4.79
C HIS A 92 -5.73 13.47 5.14
N PHE A 93 -5.14 13.21 6.31
CA PHE A 93 -3.89 13.82 6.70
C PHE A 93 -2.75 13.28 5.82
N ILE A 94 -1.99 14.19 5.19
CA ILE A 94 -0.79 13.88 4.42
C ILE A 94 0.41 14.54 5.09
N PRO A 95 1.37 13.76 5.63
CA PRO A 95 2.51 14.30 6.36
C PRO A 95 3.37 15.19 5.46
N GLN A 96 3.71 16.37 5.98
CA GLN A 96 4.66 17.28 5.38
C GLN A 96 6.08 17.00 5.91
N ALA A 97 7.08 17.68 5.35
CA ALA A 97 8.47 17.55 5.78
C ALA A 97 8.64 17.71 7.31
N SER A 98 7.96 18.68 7.90
CA SER A 98 7.99 18.93 9.35
C SER A 98 7.42 17.78 10.19
N ASP A 99 6.41 17.08 9.69
CA ASP A 99 5.82 15.93 10.37
C ASP A 99 6.79 14.74 10.37
N TRP A 100 7.50 14.56 9.25
CA TRP A 100 8.57 13.57 9.13
C TRP A 100 9.78 13.90 10.00
N GLU A 101 10.16 15.17 10.12
CA GLU A 101 11.20 15.62 11.05
C GLU A 101 10.82 15.34 12.50
N ALA A 102 9.59 15.67 12.89
CA ALA A 102 9.09 15.39 14.22
C ALA A 102 9.07 13.88 14.52
N LEU A 103 8.68 13.06 13.55
CA LEU A 103 8.70 11.61 13.67
C LEU A 103 10.12 11.05 13.77
N ARG A 104 11.06 11.55 12.96
CA ARG A 104 12.49 11.18 13.05
C ARG A 104 13.01 11.44 14.47
N ASP A 105 12.79 12.64 14.98
CA ASP A 105 13.30 13.04 16.29
C ASP A 105 12.67 12.20 17.42
N ALA A 106 11.37 11.89 17.32
CA ALA A 106 10.68 10.97 18.24
C ALA A 106 11.23 9.54 18.17
N VAL A 107 11.53 9.04 16.97
CA VAL A 107 12.12 7.71 16.75
C VAL A 107 13.54 7.63 17.27
N GLN A 108 14.37 8.65 17.07
CA GLN A 108 15.73 8.68 17.62
C GLN A 108 15.73 8.71 19.14
N LYS A 109 14.75 9.39 19.75
CA LYS A 109 14.61 9.51 21.20
C LYS A 109 14.05 8.24 21.85
N ASP A 110 12.89 7.78 21.38
CA ASP A 110 12.11 6.74 22.05
C ASP A 110 12.28 5.35 21.39
N GLY A 111 12.83 5.31 20.17
CA GLY A 111 13.09 4.09 19.41
C GLY A 111 11.91 3.56 18.61
N LEU A 112 12.08 2.34 18.07
CA LEU A 112 11.03 1.57 17.39
C LEU A 112 10.93 0.16 17.98
N TYR A 113 9.70 -0.32 18.18
CA TYR A 113 9.45 -1.63 18.75
C TYR A 113 9.58 -2.77 17.72
N HIS A 114 9.25 -2.47 16.46
CA HIS A 114 9.26 -3.41 15.34
C HIS A 114 10.39 -3.07 14.36
N GLN A 115 11.15 -4.08 13.94
CA GLN A 115 12.23 -3.92 12.96
C GLN A 115 11.67 -3.76 11.54
N ASN A 116 10.72 -4.63 11.17
CA ASN A 116 9.97 -4.53 9.92
C ASN A 116 8.46 -4.56 10.18
N ARG A 117 7.69 -3.89 9.32
CA ARG A 117 6.26 -3.58 9.56
C ARG A 117 5.37 -3.87 8.36
N LEU A 118 5.85 -3.61 7.15
CA LEU A 118 5.06 -3.68 5.92
C LEU A 118 5.54 -4.83 5.04
N ALA A 119 4.62 -5.64 4.53
CA ALA A 119 4.92 -6.70 3.57
C ALA A 119 3.67 -6.98 2.71
N VAL A 120 3.78 -6.85 1.39
CA VAL A 120 2.66 -7.04 0.46
C VAL A 120 2.65 -8.48 -0.04
N ALA A 121 1.89 -9.33 0.66
CA ALA A 121 1.74 -10.73 0.28
C ALA A 121 0.60 -10.95 -0.74
N PRO A 122 0.61 -12.08 -1.49
CA PRO A 122 -0.54 -12.49 -2.28
C PRO A 122 -1.72 -12.89 -1.38
N ASN A 123 -2.92 -12.42 -1.70
CA ASN A 123 -4.16 -12.74 -0.97
C ASN A 123 -5.00 -13.72 -1.79
N GLY A 124 -5.04 -14.99 -1.36
CA GLY A 124 -5.78 -16.06 -2.03
C GLY A 124 -7.27 -16.05 -1.67
N SER A 125 -7.71 -16.97 -0.81
CA SER A 125 -9.13 -17.10 -0.46
C SER A 125 -9.71 -15.90 0.30
N ILE A 126 -8.86 -15.14 1.01
CA ILE A 126 -9.30 -14.04 1.88
C ILE A 126 -9.77 -12.81 1.10
N SER A 127 -9.33 -12.63 -0.15
CA SER A 127 -9.79 -11.52 -1.00
C SER A 127 -11.26 -11.71 -1.39
N TYR A 128 -11.72 -12.95 -1.64
CA TYR A 128 -13.13 -13.25 -1.90
C TYR A 128 -14.03 -12.94 -0.70
N ILE A 129 -13.54 -13.20 0.52
CA ILE A 129 -14.29 -12.90 1.75
C ILE A 129 -14.41 -11.38 1.95
N ASN A 130 -13.36 -10.64 1.64
CA ASN A 130 -13.34 -9.17 1.73
C ASN A 130 -13.89 -8.47 0.48
N ASP A 131 -14.39 -9.25 -0.48
CA ASP A 131 -14.92 -8.80 -1.76
C ASP A 131 -14.04 -7.75 -2.47
N CYS A 132 -12.79 -8.11 -2.77
CA CYS A 132 -11.84 -7.20 -3.41
C CYS A 132 -10.86 -7.94 -4.33
N SER A 133 -10.18 -7.21 -5.24
CA SER A 133 -9.10 -7.78 -6.05
C SER A 133 -7.95 -8.29 -5.17
N ALA A 134 -7.32 -9.39 -5.58
CA ALA A 134 -6.19 -9.96 -4.84
C ALA A 134 -4.98 -9.01 -4.82
N SER A 135 -4.45 -8.73 -3.62
CA SER A 135 -3.25 -7.91 -3.41
C SER A 135 -3.31 -6.57 -4.17
N ILE A 136 -2.15 -6.09 -4.63
CA ILE A 136 -2.04 -4.86 -5.42
C ILE A 136 -1.90 -5.09 -6.92
N HIS A 137 -1.85 -6.33 -7.40
CA HIS A 137 -1.74 -6.63 -8.83
C HIS A 137 -3.09 -6.54 -9.56
N PRO A 138 -3.08 -6.42 -10.90
CA PRO A 138 -4.32 -6.40 -11.64
C PRO A 138 -5.05 -7.75 -11.62
N ILE A 139 -6.39 -7.73 -11.67
CA ILE A 139 -7.21 -8.93 -11.83
C ILE A 139 -6.78 -9.76 -13.05
N THR A 140 -6.91 -11.08 -12.97
CA THR A 140 -6.63 -11.97 -14.10
C THR A 140 -7.85 -12.15 -15.00
N GLN A 141 -9.05 -12.11 -14.43
CA GLN A 141 -10.31 -12.27 -15.15
C GLN A 141 -11.36 -11.31 -14.57
N ARG A 142 -12.20 -10.71 -15.43
CA ARG A 142 -13.34 -9.89 -14.99
C ARG A 142 -14.37 -10.71 -14.23
N ILE A 143 -14.60 -11.95 -14.67
CA ILE A 143 -15.44 -12.92 -13.99
C ILE A 143 -14.61 -14.19 -13.86
N GLU A 144 -14.19 -14.50 -12.64
CA GLU A 144 -13.50 -15.75 -12.38
C GLU A 144 -14.48 -16.93 -12.39
N GLU A 145 -14.17 -17.96 -13.17
CA GLU A 145 -14.85 -19.24 -13.09
C GLU A 145 -14.07 -20.16 -12.13
N ARG A 146 -14.75 -20.68 -11.10
CA ARG A 146 -14.18 -21.65 -10.16
C ARG A 146 -15.00 -22.92 -10.12
N GLN A 147 -14.30 -24.06 -10.14
CA GLN A 147 -14.93 -25.36 -9.98
C GLN A 147 -15.04 -25.71 -8.50
N GLU A 148 -16.26 -25.91 -8.03
CA GLU A 148 -16.54 -26.33 -6.66
C GLU A 148 -17.16 -27.72 -6.63
N LYS A 149 -16.61 -28.60 -5.79
CA LYS A 149 -16.82 -30.05 -5.88
C LYS A 149 -18.28 -30.50 -5.78
N LYS A 150 -19.13 -29.74 -5.08
CA LYS A 150 -20.53 -30.11 -4.80
C LYS A 150 -21.56 -29.42 -5.69
N ILE A 151 -21.24 -28.24 -6.22
CA ILE A 151 -22.19 -27.33 -6.88
C ILE A 151 -21.82 -27.04 -8.34
N GLY A 152 -20.70 -27.58 -8.82
CA GLY A 152 -20.28 -27.43 -10.21
C GLY A 152 -19.42 -26.18 -10.40
N LYS A 153 -19.94 -25.16 -11.09
CA LYS A 153 -19.21 -23.93 -11.40
C LYS A 153 -19.76 -22.75 -10.60
N ILE A 154 -18.87 -21.93 -10.08
CA ILE A 154 -19.18 -20.65 -9.43
C ILE A 154 -18.53 -19.56 -10.26
N TYR A 155 -19.27 -18.47 -10.48
CA TYR A 155 -18.77 -17.29 -11.18
C TYR A 155 -18.63 -16.16 -10.17
N TYR A 156 -17.44 -15.59 -10.10
CA TYR A 156 -17.11 -14.50 -9.19
C TYR A 156 -16.72 -13.26 -10.01
N PRO A 157 -17.64 -12.31 -10.23
CA PRO A 157 -17.31 -11.05 -10.88
C PRO A 157 -16.35 -10.25 -9.98
N ALA A 158 -15.42 -9.52 -10.59
CA ALA A 158 -14.58 -8.56 -9.86
C ALA A 158 -15.49 -7.57 -9.10
N ASN A 159 -15.10 -7.21 -7.88
CA ASN A 159 -15.88 -6.32 -7.02
C ASN A 159 -16.21 -5.01 -7.76
N GLY A 160 -17.47 -4.58 -7.77
CA GLY A 160 -17.87 -3.35 -8.47
C GLY A 160 -17.82 -3.42 -10.02
N LEU A 161 -17.71 -4.61 -10.63
CA LEU A 161 -17.81 -4.77 -12.09
C LEU A 161 -19.21 -4.40 -12.60
N SER A 162 -19.28 -3.44 -13.51
CA SER A 162 -20.51 -2.95 -14.14
C SER A 162 -20.22 -2.43 -15.55
N THR A 163 -21.25 -2.08 -16.32
CA THR A 163 -21.07 -1.44 -17.65
C THR A 163 -20.19 -0.19 -17.59
N ASP A 164 -20.26 0.55 -16.49
CA ASP A 164 -19.51 1.78 -16.25
C ASP A 164 -18.03 1.51 -15.91
N THR A 165 -17.75 0.48 -15.10
CA THR A 165 -16.39 0.16 -14.61
C THR A 165 -15.65 -0.87 -15.46
N ILE A 166 -16.34 -1.62 -16.34
CA ILE A 166 -15.74 -2.62 -17.26
C ILE A 166 -14.50 -2.12 -18.01
N PRO A 167 -14.46 -0.89 -18.55
CA PRO A 167 -13.29 -0.37 -19.24
C PRO A 167 -12.02 -0.30 -18.37
N TYR A 168 -12.17 -0.18 -17.06
CA TYR A 168 -11.06 -0.06 -16.12
C TYR A 168 -10.57 -1.40 -15.57
N TYR A 169 -11.29 -2.49 -15.85
CA TYR A 169 -10.92 -3.85 -15.45
C TYR A 169 -10.18 -4.59 -16.58
N THR A 170 -8.99 -4.10 -16.92
CA THR A 170 -8.09 -4.74 -17.90
C THR A 170 -7.43 -5.98 -17.28
N SER A 171 -7.49 -7.12 -17.95
CA SER A 171 -6.83 -8.33 -17.44
C SER A 171 -5.32 -8.12 -17.33
N ALA A 172 -4.70 -8.69 -16.30
CA ALA A 172 -3.24 -8.80 -16.19
C ALA A 172 -2.60 -9.35 -17.47
N TYR A 173 -3.26 -10.26 -18.19
CA TYR A 173 -2.72 -10.86 -19.41
C TYR A 173 -2.75 -9.92 -20.63
N ASP A 174 -3.62 -8.91 -20.59
CA ASP A 174 -3.82 -7.93 -21.66
C ASP A 174 -3.11 -6.60 -21.36
N MET A 175 -2.37 -6.54 -20.25
CA MET A 175 -1.70 -5.33 -19.76
C MET A 175 -0.22 -5.32 -20.13
N ASP A 176 0.30 -4.13 -20.43
CA ASP A 176 1.74 -3.92 -20.50
C ASP A 176 2.37 -4.15 -19.11
N MET A 177 3.21 -5.16 -18.96
CA MET A 177 3.83 -5.50 -17.67
C MET A 177 4.68 -4.38 -17.08
N ARG A 178 5.15 -3.42 -17.88
CA ARG A 178 5.84 -2.22 -17.37
C ARG A 178 4.95 -1.41 -16.44
N LYS A 179 3.67 -1.28 -16.77
CA LYS A 179 2.67 -0.63 -15.92
C LYS A 179 2.53 -1.32 -14.56
N VAL A 180 2.57 -2.65 -14.56
CA VAL A 180 2.55 -3.44 -13.32
C VAL A 180 3.81 -3.19 -12.50
N ILE A 181 4.98 -3.19 -13.14
CA ILE A 181 6.26 -2.88 -12.50
C ILE A 181 6.24 -1.48 -11.89
N ASP A 182 5.72 -0.47 -12.61
CA ASP A 182 5.67 0.92 -12.13
C ASP A 182 4.81 1.07 -10.86
N VAL A 183 3.65 0.40 -10.80
CA VAL A 183 2.79 0.39 -9.60
C VAL A 183 3.50 -0.30 -8.43
N TYR A 184 4.14 -1.45 -8.66
CA TYR A 184 4.90 -2.14 -7.61
C TYR A 184 6.10 -1.32 -7.15
N ALA A 185 6.81 -0.64 -8.07
CA ALA A 185 7.94 0.22 -7.73
C ALA A 185 7.51 1.37 -6.82
N ALA A 186 6.38 2.03 -7.12
CA ALA A 186 5.81 3.07 -6.26
C ALA A 186 5.45 2.56 -4.85
N ALA A 187 4.94 1.33 -4.73
CA ALA A 187 4.71 0.73 -3.41
C ALA A 187 6.03 0.39 -2.68
N THR A 188 6.99 -0.23 -3.37
CA THR A 188 8.27 -0.70 -2.81
C THR A 188 9.12 0.43 -2.23
N GLU A 189 8.97 1.66 -2.73
CA GLU A 189 9.57 2.85 -2.14
C GLU A 189 9.26 3.00 -0.64
N HIS A 190 8.11 2.49 -0.17
CA HIS A 190 7.60 2.70 1.18
C HIS A 190 7.46 1.43 2.02
N VAL A 191 7.55 0.26 1.40
CA VAL A 191 7.45 -1.04 2.09
C VAL A 191 8.85 -1.48 2.54
N ASP A 192 9.01 -1.80 3.83
CA ASP A 192 10.32 -2.17 4.40
C ASP A 192 10.69 -3.66 4.20
N GLN A 193 9.77 -4.46 3.67
CA GLN A 193 9.98 -5.86 3.24
C GLN A 193 9.56 -6.03 1.77
N GLY A 194 9.82 -7.21 1.20
CA GLY A 194 9.42 -7.58 -0.16
C GLY A 194 8.85 -8.98 -0.21
#